data_AF-A0A9X7B5E4-F1
#
_entry.id   AF-A0A9X7B5E4-F1
#
_cell.length_a   1.000
_cell.length_b   1.000
_cell.length_c   1.000
_cell.angle_alpha   90.00
_cell.angle_beta   90.00
_cell.angle_gamma   90.00
#
_symmetry.space_group_name_H-M   'P 1'
#
loop_
_entity.id
_entity.type
_entity.pdbx_description
1 polymer ?
#
loop_
_entity_poly.entity_id
_entity_poly.type
_entity_poly.pdbx_seq_one_letter_code
_entity_poly.pdbx_strand_id
1 'polypeptide(L)'
;MNQNVLHHIGYEILQETFVLIRNVFSYSNQDESSVTYVREIADALHNIPHSIQKQHDKFLEFEFKLLEETLMQMDFGKVAAQNIPYFKMYAARVQQLLQRRYKEV
;
A
#
# COMPACT_ATOMS: atom_id res chain seq x y z
N MET A 1 -7.40 -10.34 17.44
CA MET A 1 -6.41 -9.28 17.17
C MET A 1 -6.60 -8.14 18.15
N ASN A 2 -5.51 -7.59 18.70
CA ASN A 2 -5.58 -6.35 19.45
C ASN A 2 -5.97 -5.23 18.45
N GLN A 3 -7.12 -4.57 18.64
CA GLN A 3 -7.64 -3.58 17.69
C GLN A 3 -6.61 -2.49 17.38
N ASN A 4 -5.76 -2.17 18.35
CA ASN A 4 -4.65 -1.23 18.20
C ASN A 4 -3.65 -1.64 17.10
N VAL A 5 -3.45 -2.94 16.86
CA VAL A 5 -2.46 -3.43 15.89
C VAL A 5 -2.98 -3.29 14.47
N LEU A 6 -4.25 -3.63 14.20
CA LEU A 6 -4.84 -3.50 12.86
C LEU A 6 -4.84 -2.05 12.39
N HIS A 7 -5.24 -1.14 13.28
CA HIS A 7 -5.32 0.28 12.97
C HIS A 7 -3.93 0.88 12.81
N HIS A 8 -2.97 0.46 13.63
CA HIS A 8 -1.57 0.85 13.48
C HIS A 8 -0.99 0.42 12.12
N ILE A 9 -1.24 -0.82 11.70
CA ILE A 9 -0.87 -1.30 10.35
C ILE A 9 -1.51 -0.42 9.27
N GLY A 10 -2.79 -0.08 9.43
CA GLY A 10 -3.48 0.79 8.48
C GLY A 10 -2.84 2.18 8.38
N TYR A 11 -2.47 2.80 9.51
CA TYR A 11 -1.75 4.06 9.52
C TYR A 11 -0.36 3.95 8.88
N GLU A 12 0.40 2.89 9.16
CA GLU A 12 1.71 2.65 8.54
C GLU A 12 1.59 2.49 7.02
N ILE A 13 0.61 1.73 6.53
CA ILE A 13 0.35 1.57 5.09
C ILE A 13 0.05 2.92 4.42
N LEU A 14 -0.78 3.77 5.05
CA LEU A 14 -1.06 5.11 4.53
C LEU A 14 0.23 5.95 4.45
N GLN A 15 1.05 5.92 5.49
CA GLN A 15 2.32 6.65 5.52
C GLN A 15 3.30 6.17 4.44
N GLU A 16 3.49 4.87 4.29
CA GLU A 16 4.37 4.29 3.26
C GLU A 16 3.89 4.64 1.85
N THR A 17 2.57 4.72 1.66
CA THR A 17 1.96 5.12 0.39
C THR A 17 2.31 6.58 0.04
N PHE A 18 2.25 7.50 1.02
CA PHE A 18 2.70 8.88 0.80
C PHE A 18 4.18 8.97 0.42
N VAL A 19 5.04 8.13 1.02
CA VAL A 19 6.46 8.06 0.68
C VAL A 19 6.66 7.56 -0.75
N LEU A 20 5.93 6.51 -1.16
CA LEU A 20 5.94 6.02 -2.54
C LEU A 20 5.56 7.14 -3.52
N ILE A 21 4.41 7.80 -3.30
CA ILE A 21 3.91 8.91 -4.12
C ILE A 21 4.99 9.97 -4.28
N ARG A 22 5.55 10.48 -3.17
CA ARG A 22 6.61 11.49 -3.19
C ARG A 22 7.81 11.06 -4.04
N ASN A 23 8.28 9.83 -3.87
CA ASN A 23 9.47 9.35 -4.56
C ASN A 23 9.23 9.17 -6.06
N VAL A 24 8.11 8.56 -6.44
CA VAL A 24 7.75 8.32 -7.84
C VAL A 24 7.59 9.63 -8.60
N PHE A 25 6.85 10.60 -8.04
CA PHE A 25 6.61 11.88 -8.68
C PHE A 25 7.84 12.82 -8.71
N SER A 26 8.89 12.52 -7.94
CA SER A 26 10.16 13.27 -8.03
C SER A 26 10.93 12.98 -9.33
N TYR A 27 10.61 11.90 -10.05
CA TYR A 27 11.30 11.45 -11.27
C TYR A 27 10.36 11.27 -12.47
N SER A 28 9.09 11.67 -12.36
CA SER A 28 8.01 11.16 -13.21
C SER A 28 7.75 11.89 -14.52
N ASN A 29 8.71 12.64 -15.08
CA ASN A 29 8.37 13.55 -16.18
C ASN A 29 7.71 12.86 -17.40
N GLN A 30 7.78 11.53 -17.56
CA GLN A 30 7.05 10.77 -18.61
C GLN A 30 6.71 9.29 -18.26
N ASP A 31 6.60 8.90 -16.99
CA ASP A 31 6.35 7.48 -16.61
C ASP A 31 4.86 7.19 -16.34
N GLU A 32 4.10 6.97 -17.41
CA GLU A 32 2.65 6.66 -17.34
C GLU A 32 2.33 5.40 -16.52
N SER A 33 3.19 4.38 -16.59
CA SER A 33 3.02 3.14 -15.84
C SER A 33 3.12 3.40 -14.33
N SER A 34 4.11 4.18 -13.89
CA SER A 34 4.23 4.56 -12.48
C SER A 34 3.03 5.36 -11.98
N VAL A 35 2.54 6.31 -12.78
CA VAL A 35 1.35 7.10 -12.42
C VAL A 35 0.12 6.21 -12.29
N THR A 36 -0.02 5.25 -13.21
CA THR A 36 -1.12 4.27 -13.19
C THR A 36 -1.05 3.41 -11.94
N TYR A 37 0.11 2.85 -11.61
CA TYR A 37 0.26 2.02 -10.42
C TYR A 37 0.06 2.80 -9.12
N VAL A 38 0.54 4.03 -9.03
CA VAL A 38 0.26 4.89 -7.87
C VAL A 38 -1.25 5.14 -7.71
N ARG A 39 -1.97 5.35 -8.83
CA ARG A 39 -3.43 5.50 -8.82
C ARG A 39 -4.12 4.23 -8.33
N GLU A 40 -3.77 3.08 -8.90
CA GLU A 40 -4.35 1.78 -8.51
C GLU A 40 -4.11 1.47 -7.03
N ILE A 41 -2.90 1.77 -6.52
CA ILE A 41 -2.58 1.67 -5.09
C ILE A 41 -3.49 2.61 -4.28
N ALA A 42 -3.58 3.88 -4.65
CA ALA A 42 -4.42 4.86 -3.96
C ALA A 42 -5.91 4.46 -3.93
N ASP A 43 -6.41 3.90 -5.03
CA ASP A 43 -7.77 3.37 -5.12
C ASP A 43 -7.95 2.14 -4.23
N ALA A 44 -6.96 1.24 -4.12
CA ALA A 44 -7.04 0.07 -3.24
C ALA A 44 -7.04 0.42 -1.73
N LEU A 45 -6.56 1.61 -1.35
CA LEU A 45 -6.48 2.05 0.06
C LEU A 45 -7.45 3.18 0.44
N HIS A 46 -8.31 3.63 -0.48
CA HIS A 46 -9.20 4.79 -0.25
C HIS A 46 -10.13 4.62 0.97
N ASN A 47 -10.51 3.37 1.30
CA ASN A 47 -11.40 3.04 2.40
C ASN A 47 -10.67 2.74 3.72
N ILE A 48 -9.34 2.61 3.73
CA ILE A 48 -8.57 2.34 4.95
C ILE A 48 -8.79 3.44 6.01
N PRO A 49 -8.70 4.75 5.70
CA PRO A 49 -8.95 5.81 6.68
C PRO A 49 -10.35 5.74 7.28
N HIS A 50 -11.36 5.49 6.44
CA HIS A 50 -12.75 5.35 6.89
C HIS A 50 -12.92 4.15 7.84
N SER A 51 -12.34 3.01 7.47
CA SER A 51 -12.41 1.77 8.25
C SER A 51 -11.78 1.94 9.63
N ILE A 52 -10.64 2.64 9.72
CA ILE A 52 -9.99 2.98 11.00
C ILE A 52 -10.89 3.91 11.83
N GLN A 53 -11.38 5.00 11.24
CA GLN A 53 -12.23 5.98 11.94
C GLN A 53 -13.51 5.36 12.51
N LYS A 54 -14.07 4.37 11.82
CA LYS A 54 -15.29 3.64 12.24
C LYS A 54 -15.01 2.40 13.08
N GLN A 55 -13.73 2.09 13.36
CA GLN A 55 -13.31 0.87 14.04
C GLN A 55 -13.88 -0.40 13.39
N HIS A 56 -13.98 -0.41 12.06
CA HIS A 56 -14.62 -1.48 11.31
C HIS A 56 -13.60 -2.56 10.89
N ASP A 57 -13.09 -3.30 11.88
CA ASP A 57 -11.93 -4.20 11.74
C ASP A 57 -12.05 -5.22 10.59
N LYS A 58 -13.21 -5.88 10.45
CA LYS A 58 -13.43 -6.85 9.35
C LYS A 58 -13.34 -6.23 7.96
N PHE A 59 -13.74 -4.97 7.83
CA PHE A 59 -13.69 -4.27 6.55
C PHE A 59 -12.27 -3.78 6.30
N LEU A 60 -11.56 -3.32 7.33
CA LEU A 60 -10.13 -3.00 7.25
C LEU A 60 -9.28 -4.22 6.83
N GLU A 61 -9.59 -5.42 7.31
CA GLU A 61 -8.94 -6.65 6.84
C GLU A 61 -9.19 -6.95 5.36
N PHE A 62 -10.41 -6.70 4.88
CA PHE A 62 -10.74 -6.82 3.46
C PHE A 62 -9.95 -5.81 2.61
N GLU A 63 -9.87 -4.56 3.04
CA GLU A 63 -9.08 -3.51 2.36
C GLU A 63 -7.59 -3.87 2.29
N PHE A 64 -7.03 -4.46 3.36
CA PHE A 64 -5.65 -4.96 3.34
C PHE A 64 -5.43 -6.08 2.33
N LYS A 65 -6.40 -6.98 2.18
CA LYS A 65 -6.34 -8.05 1.19
C LYS A 65 -6.42 -7.48 -0.22
N LEU A 66 -7.30 -6.51 -0.45
CA LEU A 66 -7.41 -5.81 -1.73
C LEU A 66 -6.07 -5.16 -2.11
N LEU A 67 -5.43 -4.46 -1.18
CA LEU A 67 -4.10 -3.87 -1.41
C LEU A 67 -3.03 -4.92 -1.73
N GLU A 68 -3.01 -6.04 -1.01
CA GLU A 68 -2.09 -7.16 -1.27
C GLU A 68 -2.28 -7.73 -2.68
N GLU A 69 -3.53 -7.96 -3.09
CA GLU A 69 -3.88 -8.45 -4.43
C GLU A 69 -3.50 -7.46 -5.52
N THR A 70 -3.77 -6.17 -5.32
CA THR A 70 -3.35 -5.09 -6.23
C THR A 70 -1.83 -5.11 -6.44
N LEU A 71 -1.06 -5.23 -5.36
CA LEU A 71 0.40 -5.27 -5.44
C LEU A 71 0.94 -6.52 -6.14
N MET A 72 0.30 -7.67 -5.96
CA MET A 72 0.70 -8.93 -6.62
C MET A 72 0.49 -8.91 -8.14
N GLN A 73 -0.44 -8.09 -8.63
CA GLN A 73 -0.74 -7.97 -10.06
C GLN A 73 0.15 -6.97 -10.80
N MET A 74 0.93 -6.16 -10.07
CA MET A 74 1.78 -5.14 -10.66
C MET A 74 3.05 -5.74 -11.28
N ASP A 75 3.31 -5.36 -12.52
CA ASP A 75 4.54 -5.68 -13.24
C ASP A 75 5.49 -4.50 -13.15
N PHE A 76 6.36 -4.49 -12.14
CA PHE A 76 7.37 -3.45 -11.97
C PHE A 76 8.39 -3.40 -13.12
N GLY A 77 8.40 -4.35 -14.07
CA GLY A 77 9.17 -4.21 -15.31
C GLY A 77 8.65 -3.10 -16.23
N LYS A 78 7.40 -2.65 -16.04
CA LYS A 78 6.77 -1.60 -16.86
C LYS A 78 7.00 -0.18 -16.38
N VAL A 79 7.46 0.01 -15.14
CA VAL A 79 7.78 1.34 -14.61
C VAL A 79 9.20 1.75 -15.02
N ALA A 80 9.46 3.06 -15.04
CA ALA A 80 10.78 3.59 -15.32
C ALA A 80 11.82 3.02 -14.33
N ALA A 81 13.03 2.75 -14.82
CA ALA A 81 14.08 2.09 -14.04
C ALA A 81 14.39 2.83 -12.72
N GLN A 82 14.26 4.16 -12.71
CA GLN A 82 14.46 4.98 -11.51
C GLN A 82 13.38 4.75 -10.44
N ASN A 83 12.18 4.33 -10.84
CA ASN A 83 11.04 4.12 -9.95
C ASN A 83 10.92 2.69 -9.42
N ILE A 84 11.51 1.69 -10.11
CA ILE A 84 11.47 0.28 -9.70
C ILE A 84 11.85 0.06 -8.23
N PRO A 85 12.95 0.66 -7.70
CA PRO A 85 13.32 0.45 -6.30
C PRO A 85 12.24 0.92 -5.33
N TYR A 86 11.55 2.03 -5.62
CA TYR A 86 10.51 2.56 -4.75
C TYR A 86 9.29 1.65 -4.68
N PHE A 87 8.84 1.13 -5.82
CA PHE A 87 7.74 0.15 -5.84
C PHE A 87 8.10 -1.14 -5.11
N LYS A 88 9.32 -1.68 -5.33
CA LYS A 88 9.77 -2.89 -4.62
C LYS A 88 9.88 -2.68 -3.11
N MET A 89 10.42 -1.54 -2.68
CA MET A 89 10.50 -1.20 -1.25
C MET A 89 9.10 -1.09 -0.64
N TYR A 90 8.17 -0.40 -1.31
CA TYR A 90 6.80 -0.27 -0.85
C TYR A 90 6.11 -1.63 -0.73
N ALA A 91 6.15 -2.46 -1.78
CA ALA A 91 5.52 -3.77 -1.78
C ALA A 91 6.07 -4.69 -0.66
N ALA A 92 7.40 -4.72 -0.49
CA ALA A 92 8.04 -5.48 0.59
C ALA A 92 7.61 -4.97 1.96
N ARG A 93 7.49 -3.64 2.14
CA ARG A 93 7.08 -3.03 3.40
C ARG A 93 5.63 -3.35 3.74
N VAL A 94 4.71 -3.21 2.78
CA VAL A 94 3.31 -3.61 2.95
C VAL A 94 3.21 -5.09 3.31
N GLN A 95 3.92 -5.96 2.59
CA GLN A 95 3.93 -7.40 2.89
C GLN A 95 4.43 -7.68 4.32
N GLN A 96 5.48 -7.02 4.78
CA GLN A 96 5.97 -7.16 6.17
C GLN A 96 4.92 -6.72 7.21
N LEU A 97 4.24 -5.60 6.97
CA LEU A 97 3.18 -5.10 7.84
C LEU A 97 2.00 -6.07 7.90
N LEU A 98 1.57 -6.61 6.76
CA LEU A 98 0.51 -7.60 6.68
C LEU A 98 0.92 -8.95 7.27
N GLN A 99 2.21 -9.31 7.25
CA GLN A 99 2.71 -10.51 7.93
C GLN A 99 2.75 -10.36 9.45
N ARG A 100 3.03 -9.16 9.98
CA ARG A 100 2.94 -8.88 11.43
C ARG A 100 1.54 -9.18 11.95
N ARG A 101 0.50 -8.82 11.19
CA ARG A 101 -0.90 -9.20 11.47
C ARG A 101 -1.04 -10.69 11.78
N TYR A 102 -0.47 -11.56 10.94
CA TYR A 102 -0.61 -13.01 11.04
C TYR A 102 0.22 -13.66 12.15
N LYS A 103 1.28 -12.98 12.63
CA LYS A 103 2.15 -13.48 13.72
C LYS A 103 1.58 -13.20 15.12
N GLU A 104 0.63 -12.28 15.23
CA GLU A 104 -0.04 -11.91 16.48
C GLU A 104 -1.46 -12.54 16.57
N VAL A 105 -1.70 -13.61 15.79
CA VAL A 105 -2.90 -14.47 15.80
C VAL A 105 -2.68 -15.68 16.71
#